data_AF-A0A4R5LX47-F1
#
_entry.id   AF-A0A4R5LX47-F1
#
_cell.length_a   1.000
_cell.length_b   1.000
_cell.length_c   1.000
_cell.angle_alpha   90.00
_cell.angle_beta   90.00
_cell.angle_gamma   90.00
#
_symmetry.space_group_name_H-M   'P 1'
#
loop_
_entity.id
_entity.type
_entity.pdbx_description
1 polymer ?
#
loop_
_entity_poly.entity_id
_entity_poly.type
_entity_poly.pdbx_seq_one_letter_code
_entity_poly.pdbx_strand_id
1 'polypeptide(L)'
;MSGATGGYTLTNDVESNLGTLTVAHAELATGASNFVSNAYTYELSDTLQHLEGAAPGIISGAMGGYTLIDDANSDLGTLTVANADLATGANNFSSNHYTYELSDTLLHLEGAASGIILGATGGYTLTDDANSDLGVLTVANAELAAGANNFVSGGYTYGLNDTLSDLENAATGIVSGATQGYTLTNAVESDLGTLTVANAELAKGASNFVSNAYTYELSDTLLHLEGATTGIISGATGGYTLTDDLESNLGTLTVAHAELATGANNFVSNAYTYELSDTLLHLEGAASGI
;
A
#
# COMPACT_ATOMS: atom_id res chain seq x y z
N MET A 1 13.02 -30.91 39.43
CA MET A 1 14.11 -30.55 40.36
C MET A 1 13.63 -29.35 41.17
N SER A 2 13.78 -29.43 42.50
CA SER A 2 13.28 -28.47 43.49
C SER A 2 13.97 -27.11 43.32
N GLY A 3 13.20 -26.06 43.01
CA GLY A 3 13.70 -24.68 42.94
C GLY A 3 14.04 -24.14 44.32
N ALA A 4 15.19 -23.49 44.45
CA ALA A 4 15.57 -22.79 45.67
C ALA A 4 14.68 -21.57 45.87
N THR A 5 13.90 -21.54 46.95
CA THR A 5 13.11 -20.39 47.43
C THR A 5 13.96 -19.46 48.32
N GLY A 6 15.11 -19.03 47.82
CA GLY A 6 15.97 -18.05 48.48
C GLY A 6 16.06 -16.79 47.63
N GLY A 7 15.32 -15.74 48.00
CA GLY A 7 15.51 -14.43 47.40
C GLY A 7 16.90 -13.88 47.74
N TYR A 8 17.58 -13.29 46.76
CA TYR A 8 18.83 -12.55 46.98
C TYR A 8 18.52 -11.05 47.11
N THR A 9 19.46 -10.31 47.69
CA THR A 9 19.39 -8.85 47.83
C THR A 9 20.58 -8.23 47.11
N LEU A 10 20.37 -7.10 46.45
CA LEU A 10 21.47 -6.28 45.94
C LEU A 10 22.19 -5.65 47.14
N THR A 11 23.52 -5.79 47.22
CA THR A 11 24.35 -5.15 48.25
C THR A 11 24.80 -3.74 47.86
N ASN A 12 24.36 -3.23 46.71
CA ASN A 12 24.64 -1.88 46.25
C ASN A 12 23.68 -0.88 46.93
N ASP A 13 23.81 -0.74 48.25
CA ASP A 13 22.87 0.00 49.12
C ASP A 13 23.03 1.53 49.04
N VAL A 14 23.96 2.07 48.25
CA VAL A 14 24.29 3.51 48.25
C VAL A 14 24.03 4.21 46.91
N GLU A 15 24.04 3.49 45.79
CA GLU A 15 23.81 4.07 44.47
C GLU A 15 22.54 3.51 43.84
N SER A 16 21.55 4.38 43.64
CA SER A 16 20.34 4.11 42.86
C SER A 16 20.63 3.95 41.36
N ASN A 17 21.90 3.93 40.94
CA ASN A 17 22.32 3.72 39.57
C ASN A 17 23.16 2.45 39.48
N LEU A 18 22.67 1.46 38.74
CA LEU A 18 23.37 0.20 38.53
C LEU A 18 24.33 0.26 37.32
N GLY A 19 24.37 1.39 36.61
CA GLY A 19 25.21 1.60 35.44
C GLY A 19 24.71 0.81 34.22
N THR A 20 25.65 0.45 33.35
CA THR A 20 25.38 -0.36 32.15
C THR A 20 25.38 -1.84 32.51
N LEU A 21 24.28 -2.51 32.21
CA LEU A 21 24.06 -3.93 32.46
C LEU A 21 23.87 -4.67 31.14
N THR A 22 24.20 -5.96 31.11
CA THR A 22 23.67 -6.86 30.08
C THR A 22 22.23 -7.23 30.44
N VAL A 23 21.45 -7.79 29.51
CA VAL A 23 20.07 -8.22 29.77
C VAL A 23 20.02 -9.20 30.93
N ALA A 24 20.87 -10.22 30.94
CA ALA A 24 20.94 -11.20 32.02
C ALA A 24 21.22 -10.58 33.40
N HIS A 25 22.08 -9.54 33.45
CA HIS A 25 22.35 -8.84 34.71
C HIS A 25 21.19 -7.95 35.15
N ALA A 26 20.46 -7.33 34.21
CA ALA A 26 19.26 -6.57 34.52
C ALA A 26 18.11 -7.50 35.00
N GLU A 27 17.93 -8.66 34.39
CA GLU A 27 16.99 -9.69 34.85
C GLU A 27 17.34 -10.18 36.25
N LEU A 28 18.63 -10.42 36.52
CA LEU A 28 19.08 -10.72 37.87
C LEU A 28 18.82 -9.54 38.81
N ALA A 29 19.11 -8.29 38.43
CA ALA A 29 18.87 -7.15 39.31
C ALA A 29 17.38 -7.01 39.69
N THR A 30 16.49 -7.13 38.71
CA THR A 30 15.03 -7.02 38.92
C THR A 30 14.44 -8.16 39.75
N GLY A 31 15.07 -9.34 39.74
CA GLY A 31 14.67 -10.48 40.59
C GLY A 31 15.08 -10.37 42.07
N ALA A 32 15.88 -9.36 42.45
CA ALA A 32 16.30 -9.18 43.83
C ALA A 32 15.14 -8.73 44.72
N SER A 33 15.08 -9.26 45.95
CA SER A 33 13.99 -9.00 46.91
C SER A 33 13.89 -7.54 47.39
N ASN A 34 14.99 -6.78 47.29
CA ASN A 34 15.03 -5.35 47.57
C ASN A 34 14.98 -4.48 46.31
N PHE A 35 14.75 -5.06 45.12
CA PHE A 35 14.56 -4.28 43.92
C PHE A 35 13.20 -3.60 43.94
N VAL A 36 13.21 -2.28 44.01
CA VAL A 36 12.00 -1.47 43.89
C VAL A 36 12.03 -0.82 42.52
N SER A 37 11.02 -1.11 41.68
CA SER A 37 10.86 -0.49 40.36
C SER A 37 10.92 1.05 40.49
N ASN A 38 11.68 1.70 39.60
CA ASN A 38 11.98 3.14 39.61
C ASN A 38 12.88 3.66 40.75
N ALA A 39 13.33 2.80 41.67
CA ALA A 39 14.35 3.17 42.66
C ALA A 39 15.79 2.92 42.18
N TYR A 40 15.92 2.09 41.13
CA TYR A 40 17.19 1.81 40.46
C TYR A 40 17.10 2.23 38.99
N THR A 41 18.10 2.96 38.52
CA THR A 41 18.30 3.30 37.12
C THR A 41 19.40 2.42 36.53
N TYR A 42 19.25 2.00 35.28
CA TYR A 42 20.28 1.29 34.53
C TYR A 42 20.16 1.60 33.04
N GLU A 43 21.23 1.31 32.33
CA GLU A 43 21.30 1.24 30.86
C GLU A 43 21.54 -0.21 30.46
N LEU A 44 21.10 -0.61 29.27
CA LEU A 44 21.43 -1.91 28.72
C LEU A 44 22.52 -1.80 27.66
N SER A 45 23.37 -2.80 27.62
CA SER A 45 24.33 -3.00 26.55
C SER A 45 24.45 -4.50 26.33
N ASP A 46 23.94 -4.97 25.19
CA ASP A 46 23.91 -6.40 24.84
C ASP A 46 23.82 -6.59 23.32
N THR A 47 23.86 -7.83 22.86
CA THR A 47 23.56 -8.16 21.45
C THR A 47 22.08 -8.00 21.15
N LEU A 48 21.72 -7.80 19.88
CA LEU A 48 20.30 -7.71 19.48
C LEU A 48 19.51 -8.96 19.91
N GLN A 49 20.10 -10.15 19.79
CA GLN A 49 19.48 -11.41 20.18
C GLN A 49 19.12 -11.46 21.68
N HIS A 50 19.99 -10.98 22.57
CA HIS A 50 19.68 -10.97 24.00
C HIS A 50 18.64 -9.90 24.34
N LEU A 51 18.65 -8.76 23.65
CA LEU A 51 17.63 -7.73 23.81
C LEU A 51 16.26 -8.24 23.37
N GLU A 52 16.17 -8.94 22.23
CA GLU A 52 14.94 -9.59 21.75
C GLU A 52 14.40 -10.59 22.78
N GLY A 53 15.28 -11.39 23.37
CA GLY A 53 14.91 -12.40 24.37
C GLY A 53 14.67 -11.86 25.78
N ALA A 54 14.80 -10.55 26.00
CA ALA A 54 14.70 -9.97 27.34
C ALA A 54 13.30 -10.14 27.94
N ALA A 55 13.25 -10.44 29.24
CA ALA A 55 11.98 -10.52 29.96
C ALA A 55 11.17 -9.21 29.86
N PRO A 56 9.82 -9.28 29.87
CA PRO A 56 8.98 -8.10 29.79
C PRO A 56 9.35 -7.06 30.85
N GLY A 57 9.50 -5.81 30.42
CA GLY A 57 9.85 -4.71 31.31
C GLY A 57 11.36 -4.45 31.45
N ILE A 58 12.23 -5.36 31.00
CA ILE A 58 13.69 -5.17 31.10
C ILE A 58 14.17 -4.04 30.20
N ILE A 59 13.77 -4.03 28.92
CA ILE A 59 14.13 -2.97 27.99
C ILE A 59 13.48 -1.64 28.39
N SER A 60 12.16 -1.64 28.65
CA SER A 60 11.44 -0.41 29.03
C SER A 60 11.86 0.14 30.40
N GLY A 61 12.44 -0.70 31.27
CA GLY A 61 12.99 -0.32 32.57
C GLY A 61 14.39 0.29 32.48
N ALA A 62 15.08 0.14 31.36
CA ALA A 62 16.39 0.73 31.10
C ALA A 62 16.23 2.23 30.82
N MET A 63 16.21 3.05 31.87
CA MET A 63 15.91 4.48 31.77
C MET A 63 16.90 5.28 30.91
N GLY A 64 18.16 4.84 30.82
CA GLY A 64 19.14 5.46 29.91
C GLY A 64 19.13 4.86 28.50
N GLY A 65 18.18 3.97 28.21
CA GLY A 65 18.08 3.26 26.94
C GLY A 65 18.98 2.03 26.87
N TYR A 66 19.24 1.59 25.65
CA TYR A 66 20.04 0.40 25.36
C TYR A 66 20.97 0.64 24.17
N THR A 67 22.07 -0.09 24.15
CA THR A 67 23.11 -0.03 23.10
C THR A 67 23.32 -1.44 22.54
N LEU A 68 23.46 -1.56 21.23
CA LEU A 68 23.83 -2.83 20.60
C LEU A 68 25.35 -3.03 20.70
N ILE A 69 25.80 -4.15 21.25
CA ILE A 69 27.22 -4.57 21.27
C ILE A 69 27.51 -5.58 20.15
N ASP A 70 26.78 -5.53 19.03
CA ASP A 70 27.15 -6.29 17.82
C ASP A 70 28.37 -5.64 17.12
N ASP A 71 29.38 -5.27 17.93
CA ASP A 71 30.52 -4.34 17.73
C ASP A 71 31.51 -4.74 16.62
N ALA A 72 31.24 -5.82 15.88
CA ALA A 72 32.02 -6.24 14.73
C ALA A 72 31.20 -6.43 13.44
N ASN A 73 29.87 -6.41 13.51
CA ASN A 73 29.03 -6.66 12.35
C ASN A 73 28.05 -5.51 12.13
N SER A 74 28.36 -4.67 11.16
CA SER A 74 27.42 -3.68 10.62
C SER A 74 26.20 -4.35 10.00
N ASP A 75 26.27 -5.63 9.64
CA ASP A 75 25.16 -6.36 9.06
C ASP A 75 24.39 -7.15 10.13
N LEU A 76 23.19 -6.70 10.45
CA LEU A 76 22.28 -7.39 11.39
C LEU A 76 21.55 -8.57 10.72
N GLY A 77 21.74 -8.76 9.41
CA GLY A 77 21.11 -9.82 8.64
C GLY A 77 19.61 -9.58 8.45
N THR A 78 18.86 -10.69 8.42
CA THR A 78 17.40 -10.66 8.23
C THR A 78 16.69 -10.52 9.57
N LEU A 79 15.88 -9.49 9.70
CA LEU A 79 15.09 -9.17 10.89
C LEU A 79 13.59 -9.26 10.60
N THR A 80 12.80 -9.53 11.64
CA THR A 80 11.36 -9.21 11.62
C THR A 80 11.16 -7.71 11.79
N VAL A 81 9.96 -7.20 11.54
CA VAL A 81 9.63 -5.78 11.78
C VAL A 81 9.89 -5.41 13.24
N ALA A 82 9.45 -6.25 14.18
CA ALA A 82 9.66 -6.03 15.61
C ALA A 82 11.15 -5.98 16.00
N ASN A 83 11.98 -6.82 15.39
CA ASN A 83 13.41 -6.84 15.68
C ASN A 83 14.14 -5.66 15.04
N ALA A 84 13.67 -5.18 13.88
CA ALA A 84 14.17 -3.96 13.28
C ALA A 84 13.75 -2.71 14.09
N ASP A 85 12.53 -2.67 14.62
CA ASP A 85 12.08 -1.64 15.57
C ASP A 85 12.97 -1.61 16.82
N LEU A 86 13.27 -2.80 17.37
CA LEU A 86 14.19 -2.92 18.50
C LEU A 86 15.61 -2.49 18.13
N ALA A 87 16.14 -2.88 16.98
CA ALA A 87 17.48 -2.47 16.57
C ALA A 87 17.57 -0.94 16.38
N THR A 88 16.60 -0.34 15.69
CA THR A 88 16.57 1.10 15.38
C THR A 88 16.34 1.98 16.61
N GLY A 89 15.75 1.44 17.68
CA GLY A 89 15.58 2.14 18.95
C GLY A 89 16.84 2.17 19.83
N ALA A 90 17.92 1.48 19.46
CA ALA A 90 19.16 1.51 20.23
C ALA A 90 19.87 2.88 20.13
N ASN A 91 20.49 3.32 21.23
CA ASN A 91 21.16 4.62 21.35
C ASN A 91 22.31 4.82 20.35
N ASN A 92 22.96 3.73 19.95
CA ASN A 92 24.05 3.74 18.97
C ASN A 92 23.59 3.36 17.56
N PHE A 93 22.29 3.22 17.32
CA PHE A 93 21.81 2.92 15.98
C PHE A 93 22.05 4.12 15.05
N SER A 94 22.73 3.87 13.94
CA SER A 94 22.79 4.80 12.83
C SER A 94 22.65 4.04 11.52
N SER A 95 21.80 4.54 10.62
CA SER A 95 21.53 3.92 9.32
C SER A 95 22.76 3.79 8.43
N ASN A 96 23.83 4.55 8.71
CA ASN A 96 25.11 4.45 8.00
C ASN A 96 26.04 3.37 8.59
N HIS A 97 25.72 2.84 9.76
CA HIS A 97 26.53 1.82 10.45
C HIS A 97 25.87 0.46 10.46
N TYR A 98 24.53 0.38 10.56
CA TYR A 98 23.81 -0.88 10.55
C TYR A 98 23.01 -1.07 9.26
N THR A 99 23.12 -2.25 8.66
CA THR A 99 22.32 -2.73 7.54
C THR A 99 21.50 -3.93 7.98
N TYR A 100 20.31 -4.08 7.39
CA TYR A 100 19.46 -5.25 7.58
C TYR A 100 18.54 -5.48 6.38
N GLU A 101 17.98 -6.67 6.32
CA GLU A 101 16.86 -7.06 5.47
C GLU A 101 15.65 -7.36 6.35
N LEU A 102 14.44 -7.25 5.80
CA LEU A 102 13.23 -7.67 6.52
C LEU A 102 12.69 -9.01 5.99
N SER A 103 12.18 -9.83 6.90
CA SER A 103 11.38 -11.00 6.57
C SER A 103 10.25 -11.11 7.58
N ASP A 104 9.04 -10.78 7.15
CA ASP A 104 7.87 -10.79 8.00
C ASP A 104 6.59 -11.02 7.19
N THR A 105 5.46 -11.22 7.87
CA THR A 105 4.15 -11.32 7.22
C THR A 105 3.75 -9.97 6.64
N LEU A 106 2.90 -9.97 5.61
CA LEU A 106 2.36 -8.72 5.06
C LEU A 106 1.70 -7.85 6.13
N LEU A 107 0.98 -8.46 7.08
CA LEU A 107 0.32 -7.75 8.18
C LEU A 107 1.30 -6.95 9.05
N HIS A 108 2.45 -7.53 9.39
CA HIS A 108 3.45 -6.82 10.19
C HIS A 108 4.17 -5.75 9.38
N LEU A 109 4.41 -5.98 8.08
CA LEU A 109 5.00 -4.98 7.19
C LEU A 109 4.07 -3.79 6.98
N GLU A 110 2.76 -4.02 6.84
CA GLU A 110 1.75 -2.95 6.75
C GLU A 110 1.75 -2.07 8.01
N GLY A 111 1.86 -2.70 9.18
CA GLY A 111 1.91 -2.00 10.47
C GLY A 111 3.27 -1.36 10.79
N ALA A 112 4.30 -1.60 9.99
CA ALA A 112 5.65 -1.11 10.25
C ALA A 112 5.75 0.40 10.08
N ALA A 113 6.54 1.06 10.92
CA ALA A 113 6.88 2.46 10.70
C ALA A 113 7.65 2.61 9.37
N SER A 114 7.37 3.65 8.58
CA SER A 114 7.99 3.81 7.26
C SER A 114 9.52 3.80 7.29
N GLY A 115 10.12 4.26 8.38
CA GLY A 115 11.57 4.24 8.59
C GLY A 115 12.17 2.83 8.69
N ILE A 116 11.38 1.82 9.09
CA ILE A 116 11.79 0.42 9.15
C ILE A 116 11.89 -0.17 7.75
N ILE A 117 10.84 0.00 6.94
CA ILE A 117 10.84 -0.51 5.56
C ILE A 117 11.91 0.21 4.72
N LEU A 118 11.98 1.54 4.82
CA LEU A 118 12.98 2.33 4.08
C LEU A 118 14.42 2.11 4.58
N GLY A 119 14.58 1.71 5.84
CA GLY A 119 15.88 1.40 6.44
C GLY A 119 16.42 0.02 6.08
N ALA A 120 15.57 -0.89 5.59
CA ALA A 120 15.95 -2.23 5.15
C ALA A 120 16.69 -2.18 3.82
N THR A 121 18.01 -1.95 3.86
CA THR A 121 18.84 -1.71 2.68
C THR A 121 18.91 -2.90 1.70
N GLY A 122 18.73 -4.14 2.18
CA GLY A 122 18.64 -5.32 1.30
C GLY A 122 17.20 -5.62 0.84
N GLY A 123 16.24 -4.75 1.17
CA GLY A 123 14.83 -4.93 0.88
C GLY A 123 14.13 -5.83 1.91
N TYR A 124 12.99 -6.36 1.52
CA TYR A 124 12.15 -7.18 2.40
C TYR A 124 11.56 -8.37 1.65
N THR A 125 11.19 -9.40 2.41
CA THR A 125 10.51 -10.61 1.92
C THR A 125 9.26 -10.85 2.74
N LEU A 126 8.22 -11.40 2.10
CA LEU A 126 7.05 -11.91 2.79
C LEU A 126 7.35 -13.30 3.35
N THR A 127 7.00 -13.54 4.61
CA THR A 127 7.04 -14.89 5.22
C THR A 127 5.74 -15.66 5.01
N ASP A 128 4.71 -15.02 4.45
CA ASP A 128 3.54 -15.70 3.92
C ASP A 128 3.98 -16.81 2.95
N ASP A 129 3.39 -18.01 3.05
CA ASP A 129 3.82 -19.15 2.23
C ASP A 129 3.75 -18.78 0.74
N ALA A 130 4.76 -19.12 -0.04
CA ALA A 130 4.72 -18.89 -1.48
C ALA A 130 3.49 -19.60 -2.09
N ASN A 131 2.71 -18.87 -2.88
CA ASN A 131 1.40 -19.20 -3.43
C ASN A 131 0.24 -19.11 -2.43
N SER A 132 0.43 -18.39 -1.33
CA SER A 132 -0.65 -18.08 -0.39
C SER A 132 -1.64 -17.09 -0.97
N ASP A 133 -2.85 -17.21 -0.43
CA ASP A 133 -3.88 -16.21 -0.53
C ASP A 133 -3.63 -15.11 0.51
N LEU A 134 -3.29 -13.91 0.03
CA LEU A 134 -3.15 -12.70 0.85
C LEU A 134 -4.51 -12.07 1.19
N GLY A 135 -5.59 -12.63 0.65
CA GLY A 135 -6.97 -12.18 0.85
C GLY A 135 -7.29 -10.92 0.07
N VAL A 136 -8.15 -10.09 0.66
CA VAL A 136 -8.59 -8.82 0.08
C VAL A 136 -7.72 -7.70 0.65
N LEU A 137 -7.05 -6.98 -0.24
CA LEU A 137 -6.10 -5.92 0.08
C LEU A 137 -6.62 -4.55 -0.39
N THR A 138 -6.11 -3.48 0.22
CA THR A 138 -6.11 -2.15 -0.41
C THR A 138 -5.06 -2.13 -1.52
N VAL A 139 -5.11 -1.13 -2.40
CA VAL A 139 -4.07 -0.90 -3.42
C VAL A 139 -2.71 -0.71 -2.76
N ALA A 140 -2.63 0.09 -1.69
CA ALA A 140 -1.38 0.33 -0.96
C ALA A 140 -0.77 -0.97 -0.40
N ASN A 141 -1.62 -1.87 0.14
CA ASN A 141 -1.13 -3.14 0.68
C ASN A 141 -0.73 -4.13 -0.42
N ALA A 142 -1.41 -4.11 -1.56
CA ALA A 142 -1.00 -4.89 -2.72
C ALA A 142 0.31 -4.39 -3.32
N GLU A 143 0.55 -3.08 -3.34
CA GLU A 143 1.83 -2.48 -3.74
C GLU A 143 2.95 -2.82 -2.77
N LEU A 144 2.68 -2.78 -1.46
CA LEU A 144 3.61 -3.23 -0.44
C LEU A 144 3.96 -4.72 -0.63
N ALA A 145 2.97 -5.58 -0.86
CA ALA A 145 3.25 -6.98 -1.18
C ALA A 145 4.10 -7.12 -2.45
N ALA A 146 3.76 -6.38 -3.51
CA ALA A 146 4.45 -6.40 -4.79
C ALA A 146 5.91 -5.91 -4.72
N GLY A 147 6.24 -5.07 -3.74
CA GLY A 147 7.60 -4.60 -3.51
C GLY A 147 8.51 -5.60 -2.80
N ALA A 148 7.97 -6.70 -2.26
CA ALA A 148 8.79 -7.73 -1.61
C ALA A 148 9.66 -8.49 -2.62
N ASN A 149 10.91 -8.80 -2.24
CA ASN A 149 11.90 -9.47 -3.08
C ASN A 149 11.46 -10.86 -3.57
N ASN A 150 10.59 -11.52 -2.82
CA ASN A 150 10.03 -12.83 -3.18
C ASN A 150 8.64 -12.73 -3.84
N PHE A 151 8.17 -11.53 -4.16
CA PHE A 151 6.94 -11.35 -4.91
C PHE A 151 7.19 -11.64 -6.40
N VAL A 152 6.79 -12.84 -6.82
CA VAL A 152 6.84 -13.24 -8.22
C VAL A 152 5.43 -13.26 -8.79
N SER A 153 5.27 -12.89 -10.07
CA SER A 153 3.98 -13.00 -10.75
C SER A 153 3.45 -14.43 -10.67
N GLY A 154 2.23 -14.59 -10.15
CA GLY A 154 1.61 -15.89 -9.89
C GLY A 154 2.04 -16.58 -8.59
N GLY A 155 2.94 -15.97 -7.81
CA GLY A 155 3.41 -16.47 -6.52
C GLY A 155 2.55 -16.06 -5.33
N TYR A 156 1.57 -15.17 -5.50
CA TYR A 156 0.56 -14.83 -4.48
C TYR A 156 -0.76 -14.56 -5.18
N THR A 157 -1.87 -14.88 -4.51
CA THR A 157 -3.21 -14.48 -4.96
C THR A 157 -3.80 -13.45 -4.00
N TYR A 158 -4.50 -12.46 -4.54
CA TYR A 158 -5.17 -11.41 -3.78
C TYR A 158 -6.35 -10.86 -4.56
N GLY A 159 -7.31 -10.27 -3.85
CA GLY A 159 -8.32 -9.36 -4.40
C GLY A 159 -8.06 -7.94 -3.93
N LEU A 160 -8.71 -6.96 -4.57
CA LEU A 160 -8.63 -5.56 -4.13
C LEU A 160 -9.99 -5.07 -3.62
N ASN A 161 -9.96 -4.26 -2.57
CA ASN A 161 -11.12 -3.50 -2.11
C ASN A 161 -10.68 -2.10 -1.74
N ASP A 162 -10.86 -1.17 -2.67
CA ASP A 162 -10.37 0.19 -2.51
C ASP A 162 -11.22 1.21 -3.26
N THR A 163 -10.87 2.49 -3.13
CA THR A 163 -11.55 3.54 -3.89
C THR A 163 -11.22 3.44 -5.39
N LEU A 164 -12.10 3.95 -6.25
CA LEU A 164 -11.81 4.07 -7.67
C LEU A 164 -10.56 4.92 -7.89
N SER A 165 -10.39 6.01 -7.13
CA SER A 165 -9.21 6.86 -7.25
C SER A 165 -7.92 6.11 -6.91
N ASP A 166 -7.93 5.26 -5.89
CA ASP A 166 -6.75 4.45 -5.55
C ASP A 166 -6.49 3.38 -6.61
N LEU A 167 -7.54 2.76 -7.17
CA LEU A 167 -7.41 1.80 -8.27
C LEU A 167 -6.88 2.44 -9.56
N GLU A 168 -7.29 3.67 -9.87
CA GLU A 168 -6.81 4.45 -11.02
C GLU A 168 -5.33 4.81 -10.88
N ASN A 169 -4.88 5.11 -9.67
CA ASN A 169 -3.51 5.51 -9.36
C ASN A 169 -2.60 4.34 -8.98
N ALA A 170 -3.14 3.12 -8.95
CA ALA A 170 -2.39 1.92 -8.62
C ALA A 170 -1.22 1.71 -9.58
N ALA A 171 -0.09 1.23 -9.04
CA ALA A 171 1.06 0.89 -9.85
C ALA A 171 0.72 -0.15 -10.94
N THR A 172 1.45 -0.08 -12.05
CA THR A 172 1.25 -0.97 -13.19
C THR A 172 1.25 -2.44 -12.77
N GLY A 173 0.17 -3.15 -13.10
CA GLY A 173 0.04 -4.58 -12.82
C GLY A 173 -0.63 -4.92 -11.48
N ILE A 174 -0.89 -3.95 -10.61
CA ILE A 174 -1.57 -4.20 -9.33
C ILE A 174 -3.04 -4.59 -9.57
N VAL A 175 -3.80 -3.78 -10.30
CA VAL A 175 -5.21 -4.09 -10.59
C VAL A 175 -5.34 -5.35 -11.44
N SER A 176 -4.55 -5.49 -12.50
CA SER A 176 -4.60 -6.67 -13.38
C SER A 176 -4.01 -7.94 -12.75
N GLY A 177 -3.21 -7.79 -11.69
CA GLY A 177 -2.67 -8.88 -10.89
C GLY A 177 -3.61 -9.39 -9.80
N ALA A 178 -4.70 -8.66 -9.50
CA ALA A 178 -5.73 -9.06 -8.54
C ALA A 178 -6.54 -10.26 -9.06
N THR A 179 -6.01 -11.46 -8.86
CA THR A 179 -6.58 -12.73 -9.36
C THR A 179 -7.95 -13.07 -8.79
N GLN A 180 -8.32 -12.49 -7.64
CA GLN A 180 -9.64 -12.66 -7.03
C GLN A 180 -10.64 -11.58 -7.45
N GLY A 181 -10.23 -10.66 -8.34
CA GLY A 181 -11.01 -9.50 -8.76
C GLY A 181 -10.89 -8.33 -7.78
N TYR A 182 -11.74 -7.32 -7.96
CA TYR A 182 -11.76 -6.14 -7.10
C TYR A 182 -13.17 -5.60 -6.86
N THR A 183 -13.33 -4.82 -5.79
CA THR A 183 -14.54 -4.09 -5.43
C THR A 183 -14.23 -2.61 -5.18
N LEU A 184 -15.19 -1.74 -5.49
CA LEU A 184 -15.12 -0.31 -5.15
C LEU A 184 -15.64 -0.08 -3.72
N THR A 185 -14.86 0.59 -2.88
CA THR A 185 -15.31 1.08 -1.57
C THR A 185 -16.13 2.36 -1.68
N ASN A 186 -16.01 3.09 -2.81
CA ASN A 186 -16.91 4.22 -3.14
C ASN A 186 -18.37 3.81 -3.33
N ALA A 187 -18.75 2.55 -3.12
CA ALA A 187 -20.14 2.06 -3.19
C ALA A 187 -21.15 2.84 -2.31
N VAL A 188 -20.68 3.66 -1.37
CA VAL A 188 -21.54 4.56 -0.55
C VAL A 188 -21.84 5.88 -1.28
N GLU A 189 -21.01 6.27 -2.24
CA GLU A 189 -21.19 7.42 -3.10
C GLU A 189 -21.62 6.90 -4.48
N SER A 190 -22.93 6.91 -4.72
CA SER A 190 -23.50 6.52 -6.01
C SER A 190 -23.05 7.42 -7.16
N ASP A 191 -22.18 8.39 -6.96
CA ASP A 191 -21.66 9.31 -7.97
C ASP A 191 -20.13 9.24 -8.02
N LEU A 192 -19.61 8.79 -9.16
CA LEU A 192 -18.17 8.68 -9.43
C LEU A 192 -17.63 9.96 -10.10
N GLY A 193 -18.49 10.95 -10.35
CA GLY A 193 -18.11 12.21 -10.98
C GLY A 193 -17.76 12.06 -12.46
N THR A 194 -16.82 12.87 -12.93
CA THR A 194 -16.36 12.87 -14.33
C THR A 194 -15.19 11.90 -14.49
N LEU A 195 -15.36 10.90 -15.36
CA LEU A 195 -14.39 9.86 -15.65
C LEU A 195 -13.87 9.97 -17.09
N THR A 196 -12.66 9.52 -17.34
CA THR A 196 -12.23 9.15 -18.69
C THR A 196 -12.92 7.84 -19.10
N VAL A 197 -12.82 7.46 -20.38
CA VAL A 197 -13.32 6.15 -20.84
C VAL A 197 -12.61 5.02 -20.10
N ALA A 198 -11.29 5.10 -19.97
CA ALA A 198 -10.49 4.08 -19.28
C ALA A 198 -10.89 3.92 -17.80
N ASN A 199 -11.16 5.04 -17.11
CA ASN A 199 -11.56 5.01 -15.71
C ASN A 199 -12.99 4.47 -15.53
N ALA A 200 -13.89 4.78 -16.46
CA ALA A 200 -15.24 4.19 -16.47
C ALA A 200 -15.18 2.67 -16.74
N GLU A 201 -14.27 2.21 -17.60
CA GLU A 201 -14.03 0.78 -17.84
C GLU A 201 -13.46 0.09 -16.60
N LEU A 202 -12.51 0.73 -15.92
CA LEU A 202 -11.98 0.27 -14.64
C LEU A 202 -13.09 0.16 -13.58
N ALA A 203 -13.91 1.20 -13.41
CA ALA A 203 -15.03 1.17 -12.47
C ALA A 203 -15.99 0.02 -12.78
N LYS A 204 -16.35 -0.15 -14.06
CA LYS A 204 -17.25 -1.21 -14.53
C LYS A 204 -16.71 -2.62 -14.32
N GLY A 205 -15.39 -2.79 -14.28
CA GLY A 205 -14.75 -4.08 -14.02
C GLY A 205 -14.84 -4.53 -12.57
N ALA A 206 -15.21 -3.65 -11.64
CA ALA A 206 -15.40 -4.02 -10.24
C ALA A 206 -16.58 -4.98 -10.06
N SER A 207 -16.41 -6.00 -9.22
CA SER A 207 -17.41 -7.05 -9.01
C SER A 207 -18.70 -6.58 -8.34
N ASN A 208 -18.64 -5.45 -7.62
CA ASN A 208 -19.81 -4.77 -7.05
C ASN A 208 -20.34 -3.63 -7.94
N PHE A 209 -19.89 -3.52 -9.20
CA PHE A 209 -20.46 -2.59 -10.16
C PHE A 209 -21.82 -3.10 -10.65
N VAL A 210 -22.90 -2.60 -10.04
CA VAL A 210 -24.27 -2.90 -10.48
C VAL A 210 -24.73 -1.81 -11.45
N SER A 211 -25.31 -2.22 -12.58
CA SER A 211 -25.87 -1.26 -13.55
C SER A 211 -26.85 -0.31 -12.88
N ASN A 212 -26.67 0.99 -13.11
CA ASN A 212 -27.45 2.09 -12.50
C ASN A 212 -27.25 2.30 -10.98
N ALA A 213 -26.30 1.61 -10.34
CA ALA A 213 -25.93 1.91 -8.95
C ALA A 213 -24.95 3.08 -8.84
N TYR A 214 -24.23 3.36 -9.93
CA TYR A 214 -23.28 4.47 -10.04
C TYR A 214 -23.70 5.42 -11.16
N THR A 215 -23.64 6.71 -10.88
CA THR A 215 -23.74 7.81 -11.81
C THR A 215 -22.35 8.32 -12.11
N TYR A 216 -22.12 8.69 -13.37
CA TYR A 216 -20.88 9.32 -13.81
C TYR A 216 -21.13 10.11 -15.10
N GLU A 217 -20.21 11.01 -15.38
CA GLU A 217 -20.04 11.71 -16.65
C GLU A 217 -18.77 11.21 -17.33
N LEU A 218 -18.71 11.29 -18.66
CA LEU A 218 -17.47 11.02 -19.38
C LEU A 218 -16.83 12.32 -19.87
N SER A 219 -15.51 12.40 -19.79
CA SER A 219 -14.72 13.46 -20.42
C SER A 219 -13.49 12.85 -21.04
N ASP A 220 -13.49 12.72 -22.36
CA ASP A 220 -12.40 12.10 -23.10
C ASP A 220 -12.36 12.59 -24.56
N THR A 221 -11.32 12.21 -25.29
CA THR A 221 -11.23 12.47 -26.73
C THR A 221 -12.26 11.65 -27.50
N LEU A 222 -12.67 12.14 -28.66
CA LEU A 222 -13.58 11.41 -29.56
C LEU A 222 -13.03 10.02 -29.88
N LEU A 223 -11.72 9.91 -30.12
CA LEU A 223 -11.06 8.63 -30.41
C LEU A 223 -11.26 7.61 -29.29
N HIS A 224 -11.12 8.01 -28.02
CA HIS A 224 -11.34 7.10 -26.90
C HIS A 224 -12.82 6.78 -26.68
N LEU A 225 -13.72 7.74 -26.91
CA LEU A 225 -15.17 7.50 -26.86
C LEU A 225 -15.60 6.51 -27.94
N GLU A 226 -15.11 6.65 -29.17
CA GLU A 226 -15.34 5.69 -30.27
C GLU A 226 -14.83 4.29 -29.92
N GLY A 227 -13.69 4.22 -29.22
CA GLY A 227 -13.08 2.97 -28.78
C GLY A 227 -13.69 2.37 -27.51
N ALA A 228 -14.65 3.06 -26.86
CA ALA A 228 -15.18 2.65 -25.58
C ALA A 228 -15.91 1.31 -25.63
N THR A 229 -15.71 0.47 -24.63
CA THR A 229 -16.43 -0.81 -24.50
C THR A 229 -17.94 -0.60 -24.45
N THR A 230 -18.71 -1.51 -25.06
CA THR A 230 -20.18 -1.43 -25.11
C THR A 230 -20.80 -1.14 -23.74
N GLY A 231 -21.65 -0.12 -23.69
CA GLY A 231 -22.36 0.29 -22.49
C GLY A 231 -21.64 1.33 -21.62
N ILE A 232 -20.38 1.69 -21.93
CA ILE A 232 -19.67 2.76 -21.21
C ILE A 232 -20.31 4.11 -21.49
N ILE A 233 -20.51 4.47 -22.76
CA ILE A 233 -21.15 5.75 -23.14
C ILE A 233 -22.61 5.78 -22.69
N SER A 234 -23.40 4.73 -22.99
CA SER A 234 -24.82 4.72 -22.60
C SER A 234 -25.05 4.56 -21.10
N GLY A 235 -24.03 4.17 -20.33
CA GLY A 235 -24.06 4.12 -18.87
C GLY A 235 -23.73 5.45 -18.20
N ALA A 236 -23.15 6.41 -18.93
CA ALA A 236 -22.80 7.73 -18.41
C ALA A 236 -24.07 8.57 -18.23
N THR A 237 -24.61 8.57 -17.02
CA THR A 237 -25.90 9.20 -16.70
C THR A 237 -25.90 10.72 -16.83
N GLY A 238 -24.75 11.38 -16.67
CA GLY A 238 -24.63 12.82 -16.92
C GLY A 238 -24.21 13.18 -18.35
N GLY A 239 -24.11 12.18 -19.24
CA GLY A 239 -23.64 12.35 -20.61
C GLY A 239 -22.12 12.38 -20.73
N TYR A 240 -21.62 12.98 -21.81
CA TYR A 240 -20.19 13.01 -22.10
C TYR A 240 -19.77 14.34 -22.74
N THR A 241 -18.52 14.74 -22.52
CA THR A 241 -17.88 15.91 -23.13
C THR A 241 -16.65 15.50 -23.91
N LEU A 242 -16.43 16.12 -25.08
CA LEU A 242 -15.20 15.95 -25.85
C LEU A 242 -14.09 16.79 -25.23
N THR A 243 -12.90 16.21 -25.05
CA THR A 243 -11.68 16.94 -24.67
C THR A 243 -10.86 17.38 -25.87
N ASP A 244 -11.24 17.00 -27.09
CA ASP A 244 -10.67 17.53 -28.32
C ASP A 244 -10.85 19.06 -28.35
N ASP A 245 -9.79 19.78 -28.71
CA ASP A 245 -9.80 21.24 -28.77
C ASP A 245 -11.00 21.73 -29.60
N LEU A 246 -11.75 22.70 -29.07
CA LEU A 246 -12.75 23.43 -29.85
C LEU A 246 -12.02 24.04 -31.06
N GLU A 247 -12.58 23.84 -32.26
CA GLU A 247 -12.00 24.12 -33.59
C GLU A 247 -11.05 23.05 -34.16
N SER A 248 -10.91 21.91 -33.47
CA SER A 248 -10.16 20.77 -34.02
C SER A 248 -10.82 20.18 -35.26
N ASN A 249 -9.97 19.66 -36.15
CA ASN A 249 -10.39 18.80 -37.23
C ASN A 249 -10.42 17.36 -36.71
N LEU A 250 -11.63 16.81 -36.57
CA LEU A 250 -11.86 15.42 -36.13
C LEU A 250 -11.54 14.40 -37.24
N GLY A 251 -11.16 14.89 -38.43
CA GLY A 251 -10.75 14.08 -39.56
C GLY A 251 -11.92 13.51 -40.33
N THR A 252 -11.74 12.30 -40.85
CA THR A 252 -12.77 11.58 -41.59
C THR A 252 -13.56 10.69 -40.65
N LEU A 253 -14.87 10.93 -40.54
CA LEU A 253 -15.77 10.19 -39.66
C LEU A 253 -16.76 9.35 -40.47
N THR A 254 -17.18 8.22 -39.91
CA THR A 254 -18.40 7.51 -40.34
C THR A 254 -19.62 8.27 -39.82
N VAL A 255 -20.82 7.93 -40.30
CA VAL A 255 -22.06 8.55 -39.80
C VAL A 255 -22.22 8.29 -38.30
N ALA A 256 -21.96 7.07 -37.84
CA ALA A 256 -22.07 6.71 -36.42
C ALA A 256 -21.09 7.48 -35.53
N HIS A 257 -19.89 7.75 -36.02
CA HIS A 257 -18.87 8.51 -35.28
C HIS A 257 -19.20 10.01 -35.23
N ALA A 258 -19.75 10.56 -36.31
CA ALA A 258 -20.23 11.93 -36.32
C ALA A 258 -21.48 12.09 -35.44
N GLU A 259 -22.38 11.09 -35.39
CA GLU A 259 -23.46 11.01 -34.40
C GLU A 259 -22.92 11.02 -32.96
N LEU A 260 -21.86 10.25 -32.69
CA LEU A 260 -21.21 10.24 -31.38
C LEU A 260 -20.63 11.61 -31.03
N ALA A 261 -19.89 12.25 -31.94
CA ALA A 261 -19.32 13.58 -31.71
C ALA A 261 -20.40 14.63 -31.44
N THR A 262 -21.46 14.65 -32.25
CA THR A 262 -22.57 15.61 -32.14
C THR A 262 -23.42 15.42 -30.88
N GLY A 263 -23.41 14.23 -30.28
CA GLY A 263 -24.11 13.95 -29.02
C GLY A 263 -23.41 14.44 -27.75
N ALA A 264 -22.18 14.95 -27.84
CA ALA A 264 -21.45 15.46 -26.68
C ALA A 264 -22.07 16.74 -26.10
N ASN A 265 -22.05 16.89 -24.78
CA ASN A 265 -22.64 18.02 -24.03
C ASN A 265 -22.03 19.38 -24.41
N ASN A 266 -20.77 19.39 -24.84
CA ASN A 266 -20.06 20.58 -25.27
C ASN A 266 -19.99 20.75 -26.80
N PHE A 267 -20.71 19.92 -27.56
CA PHE A 267 -20.73 20.08 -29.02
C PHE A 267 -21.50 21.35 -29.41
N VAL A 268 -20.81 22.27 -30.08
CA VAL A 268 -21.40 23.48 -30.63
C VAL A 268 -21.33 23.38 -32.16
N SER A 269 -22.43 23.69 -32.83
CA SER A 269 -22.50 23.66 -34.30
C SER A 269 -21.41 24.55 -34.92
N ASN A 270 -20.65 23.99 -35.87
CA ASN A 270 -19.46 24.59 -36.51
C ASN A 270 -18.22 24.77 -35.61
N ALA A 271 -18.22 24.26 -34.38
CA ALA A 271 -17.03 24.28 -33.53
C ALA A 271 -16.07 23.12 -33.82
N TYR A 272 -16.48 22.12 -34.59
CA TYR A 272 -15.63 21.01 -35.04
C TYR A 272 -15.73 20.89 -36.55
N THR A 273 -14.61 20.53 -37.20
CA THR A 273 -14.59 20.24 -38.64
C THR A 273 -14.33 18.75 -38.85
N TYR A 274 -15.06 18.12 -39.77
CA TYR A 274 -14.88 16.72 -40.15
C TYR A 274 -15.39 16.47 -41.57
N GLU A 275 -14.94 15.39 -42.19
CA GLU A 275 -15.46 14.88 -43.47
C GLU A 275 -16.19 13.56 -43.25
N LEU A 276 -17.36 13.38 -43.87
CA LEU A 276 -18.08 12.10 -43.80
C LEU A 276 -17.57 11.12 -44.86
N SER A 277 -17.22 9.92 -44.43
CA SER A 277 -16.94 8.77 -45.28
C SER A 277 -17.61 7.53 -44.73
N ASP A 278 -18.68 7.10 -45.40
CA ASP A 278 -19.44 5.92 -45.04
C ASP A 278 -20.03 5.27 -46.29
N THR A 279 -20.69 4.13 -46.13
CA THR A 279 -21.48 3.53 -47.20
C THR A 279 -22.63 4.44 -47.60
N LEU A 280 -23.02 4.41 -48.88
CA LEU A 280 -24.13 5.21 -49.38
C LEU A 280 -25.41 5.02 -48.55
N LEU A 281 -25.68 3.78 -48.12
CA LEU A 281 -26.83 3.46 -47.29
C LEU A 281 -26.82 4.20 -45.95
N HIS A 282 -25.65 4.31 -45.30
CA HIS A 282 -25.53 5.04 -44.04
C HIS A 282 -25.58 6.55 -44.25
N LEU A 283 -24.98 7.06 -45.33
CA LEU A 283 -25.06 8.49 -45.67
C LEU A 283 -26.49 8.95 -45.99
N GLU A 284 -27.28 8.13 -46.68
CA GLU A 284 -28.69 8.42 -46.96
C GLU A 284 -29.57 8.39 -45.71
N GLY A 285 -29.15 7.68 -44.67
CA GLY A 285 -29.84 7.55 -43.39
C GLY A 285 -29.42 8.55 -42.31
N ALA A 286 -28.36 9.34 -42.55
CA ALA A 286 -27.82 10.28 -41.57
C ALA A 286 -28.84 11.37 -41.19
N ALA A 287 -28.90 11.72 -39.90
CA ALA A 287 -29.78 12.78 -39.43
C ALA A 287 -29.38 14.15 -40.01
N SER A 288 -30.36 15.04 -40.20
CA SER A 288 -30.08 16.41 -40.64
C SER A 288 -29.29 17.17 -39.57
N GLY A 289 -28.07 17.59 -39.90
CA GLY A 289 -27.16 18.28 -38.98
C GLY A 289 -25.86 17.55 -38.69
N ILE A 290 -25.63 16.42 -39.37
CA ILE A 290 -24.39 15.63 -39.37
C ILE A 290 -23.72 15.74 -40.74
#